data_AF-A0AAD4LIT1-F1
#
_entry.id   AF-A0AAD4LIT1-F1
#
_cell.length_a   1.000
_cell.length_b   1.000
_cell.length_c   1.000
_cell.angle_alpha   90.00
_cell.angle_beta   90.00
_cell.angle_gamma   90.00
#
_symmetry.space_group_name_H-M   'P 1'
#
loop_
_entity.id
_entity.type
_entity.pdbx_description
1 polymer ?
#
loop_
_entity_poly.entity_id
_entity_poly.type
_entity_poly.pdbx_seq_one_letter_code
_entity_poly.pdbx_strand_id
1 'polypeptide(L)'
;MSTLILTMPPSVVRPLSYEHRTLRAHDAFKASGPSFTLKETSWLRGQSIMRGTLSSSRGTFDVVAKLGTSTNTIDALKKELSFYQKLRHLQGECIPKCFGYFFSPSEDQTFGCLVLGYSGKPVRSIYDTQGDVPLALRENIINAVKRIHDAGVVHGGPGIFDVLVTNTKPFIINFKNASEKVCERRLDIVNGAITPTREQFGCAELYRLSVDLRVWKPRTFIVDNQRFPVEDVSNPAALAEKISNDSEPADKSRTDAVHATVRHLLEFYREEFPSLEGQYPPFCSDRHQRWLVAGSPLPAQKNASESKDGDVANDLWNLQIPIRSAASIRA
;
A
#
# COMPACT_ATOMS: atom_id res chain seq x y z
N MET A 1 -12.69 39.02 14.38
CA MET A 1 -11.78 38.26 13.50
C MET A 1 -11.05 37.26 14.37
N SER A 2 -11.02 35.97 14.03
CA SER A 2 -10.32 34.96 14.83
C SER A 2 -8.90 34.78 14.31
N THR A 3 -7.94 35.12 15.15
CA THR A 3 -6.49 35.00 14.92
C THR A 3 -6.03 33.64 15.41
N LEU A 4 -5.40 32.84 14.53
CA LEU A 4 -4.72 31.60 14.90
C LEU A 4 -3.25 31.93 15.17
N ILE A 5 -2.78 31.76 16.40
CA ILE A 5 -1.35 31.90 16.72
C ILE A 5 -0.71 30.52 16.60
N LEU A 6 0.22 30.36 15.65
CA LEU A 6 1.13 29.21 15.64
C LEU A 6 2.33 29.53 16.53
N THR A 7 2.52 28.73 17.57
CA THR A 7 3.77 28.70 18.32
C THR A 7 4.53 27.45 17.91
N MET A 8 5.66 27.64 17.23
CA MET A 8 6.54 26.53 16.82
C MET A 8 7.58 26.29 17.92
N PRO A 9 7.91 25.02 18.24
CA PRO A 9 8.94 24.70 19.20
C PRO A 9 10.34 24.96 18.59
N PRO A 10 11.36 25.22 19.41
CA PRO A 10 12.73 25.37 18.94
C PRO A 10 13.31 23.99 18.63
N SER A 11 13.48 23.60 17.36
CA SER A 11 14.62 22.78 16.91
C SER A 11 14.51 22.26 15.45
N VAL A 12 15.66 22.36 14.74
CA VAL A 12 16.13 21.71 13.49
C VAL A 12 15.22 21.84 12.25
N VAL A 13 15.51 22.58 11.18
CA VAL A 13 16.74 22.79 10.38
C VAL A 13 16.69 24.21 9.78
N ARG A 14 17.70 25.05 10.07
CA ARG A 14 17.88 26.47 9.67
C ARG A 14 16.87 27.48 10.25
N PRO A 15 17.31 28.70 10.62
CA PRO A 15 16.60 29.56 11.55
C PRO A 15 15.43 30.26 10.87
N LEU A 16 14.24 29.66 10.96
CA LEU A 16 13.05 30.47 11.13
C LEU A 16 13.14 30.97 12.57
N SER A 17 13.48 32.25 12.74
CA SER A 17 13.35 32.96 13.99
C SER A 17 11.95 32.71 14.57
N TYR A 18 11.85 32.70 15.89
CA TYR A 18 10.56 32.65 16.58
C TYR A 18 9.71 33.85 16.22
N GLU A 19 8.99 33.76 15.12
CA GLU A 19 7.93 34.67 14.78
C GLU A 19 6.62 34.00 15.16
N HIS A 20 5.91 34.60 16.13
CA HIS A 20 4.50 34.34 16.32
C HIS A 20 3.78 34.72 15.02
N ARG A 21 3.55 33.73 14.15
CA ARG A 21 2.78 33.96 12.93
C ARG A 21 1.31 33.78 13.25
N THR A 22 0.60 34.90 13.16
CA THR A 22 -0.85 34.91 13.12
C THR A 22 -1.26 34.37 11.75
N LEU A 23 -1.72 33.13 11.72
CA LEU A 23 -2.46 32.63 10.57
C LEU A 23 -3.90 33.10 10.65
N ARG A 24 -4.46 33.44 9.50
CA ARG A 24 -5.90 33.68 9.40
C ARG A 24 -6.55 32.39 8.91
N ALA A 25 -7.60 31.97 9.60
CA ALA A 25 -8.48 30.93 9.09
C ALA A 25 -9.21 31.48 7.86
N HIS A 26 -9.34 30.68 6.81
CA HIS A 26 -10.12 31.04 5.64
C HIS A 26 -11.62 31.04 5.99
N ASP A 27 -12.18 32.23 6.24
CA ASP A 27 -13.60 32.67 6.35
C ASP A 27 -14.68 31.87 7.11
N ALA A 28 -14.40 30.72 7.73
CA ALA A 28 -15.45 29.88 8.34
C ALA A 28 -15.54 29.85 9.89
N PHE A 29 -14.64 30.51 10.64
CA PHE A 29 -14.61 30.37 12.11
C PHE A 29 -14.51 31.74 12.83
N LYS A 30 -15.62 32.20 13.42
CA LYS A 30 -15.71 33.35 14.34
C LYS A 30 -16.08 32.87 15.75
N ALA A 31 -15.09 32.73 16.62
CA ALA A 31 -15.17 32.74 18.09
C ALA A 31 -13.73 32.61 18.63
N SER A 32 -13.49 32.96 19.90
CA SER A 32 -12.24 32.75 20.67
C SER A 32 -11.29 31.75 19.99
N GLY A 33 -10.31 32.29 19.27
CA GLY A 33 -9.69 31.60 18.14
C GLY A 33 -9.15 30.23 18.52
N PRO A 34 -9.26 29.23 17.63
CA PRO A 34 -8.54 27.98 17.86
C PRO A 34 -7.06 28.30 18.09
N SER A 35 -6.43 27.69 19.08
CA SER A 35 -4.98 27.79 19.30
C SER A 35 -4.33 26.49 18.87
N PHE A 36 -3.14 26.59 18.29
CA PHE A 36 -2.45 25.44 17.74
C PHE A 36 -1.01 25.40 18.26
N THR A 37 -0.70 24.34 18.99
CA THR A 37 0.62 24.11 19.55
C THR A 37 1.26 22.97 18.79
N LEU A 38 2.27 23.28 17.99
CA LEU A 38 3.08 22.27 17.30
C LEU A 38 4.17 21.77 18.24
N LYS A 39 4.48 20.47 18.16
CA LYS A 39 5.41 19.81 19.09
C LYS A 39 6.50 19.06 18.36
N GLU A 40 6.15 18.34 17.30
CA GLU A 40 7.07 17.45 16.59
C GLU A 40 7.13 17.85 15.13
N THR A 41 8.34 17.99 14.58
CA THR A 41 8.60 18.23 13.16
C THR A 41 9.09 16.94 12.52
N SER A 42 8.64 16.69 11.29
CA SER A 42 9.13 15.60 10.47
C SER A 42 9.14 16.04 9.01
N TRP A 43 10.08 15.51 8.25
CA TRP A 43 10.15 15.72 6.81
C TRP A 43 9.72 14.45 6.11
N LEU A 44 8.62 14.51 5.36
CA LEU A 44 8.08 13.35 4.66
C LEU A 44 7.82 13.71 3.19
N ARG A 45 8.50 13.01 2.27
CA ARG A 45 8.26 13.13 0.82
C ARG A 45 8.35 14.56 0.27
N GLY A 46 9.33 15.33 0.77
CA GLY A 46 9.54 16.72 0.34
C GLY A 46 8.59 17.72 0.99
N GLN A 47 7.83 17.32 2.01
CA GLN A 47 6.90 18.18 2.72
C GLN A 47 7.23 18.21 4.21
N SER A 48 7.15 19.40 4.81
CA SER A 48 7.24 19.56 6.26
C SER A 48 5.90 19.21 6.89
N ILE A 49 5.94 18.26 7.82
CA ILE A 49 4.80 17.72 8.53
C ILE A 49 5.03 17.94 10.01
N MET A 50 4.07 18.56 10.68
CA MET A 50 4.19 18.86 12.11
C MET A 50 3.01 18.29 12.89
N ARG A 51 3.27 17.55 13.96
CA ARG A 51 2.23 17.09 14.89
C ARG A 51 2.04 18.08 16.01
N GLY A 52 0.80 18.27 16.44
CA GLY A 52 0.48 19.22 17.47
C GLY A 52 -0.88 19.00 18.10
N THR A 53 -1.37 20.04 18.75
CA THR A 53 -2.66 20.06 19.43
C THR A 53 -3.46 21.28 18.98
N LEU A 54 -4.70 21.07 18.55
CA LEU A 54 -5.66 22.11 18.19
C LEU A 54 -6.68 22.25 19.32
N SER A 55 -6.66 23.38 20.02
CA SER A 55 -7.65 23.71 21.06
C SER A 55 -8.73 24.60 20.46
N SER A 56 -10.00 24.31 20.74
CA SER A 56 -11.15 25.10 20.31
C SER A 56 -12.24 25.08 21.37
N SER A 57 -13.31 25.87 21.17
CA SER A 57 -14.50 25.78 22.03
C SER A 57 -15.16 24.39 22.05
N ARG A 58 -14.87 23.55 21.06
CA ARG A 58 -15.37 22.16 20.96
C ARG A 58 -14.44 21.14 21.61
N GLY A 59 -13.37 21.59 22.28
CA GLY A 59 -12.37 20.75 22.90
C GLY A 59 -11.05 20.75 22.15
N THR A 60 -10.21 19.80 22.54
CA THR A 60 -8.80 19.69 22.15
C THR A 60 -8.60 18.47 21.24
N PHE A 61 -7.92 18.65 20.12
CA PHE A 61 -7.72 17.62 19.10
C PHE A 61 -6.23 17.39 18.84
N ASP A 62 -5.83 16.13 18.71
CA ASP A 62 -4.52 15.75 18.17
C ASP A 62 -4.53 15.86 16.65
N VAL A 63 -3.52 16.53 16.10
CA VAL A 63 -3.56 17.09 14.75
C VAL A 63 -2.20 17.03 14.08
N VAL A 64 -2.24 17.03 12.76
CA VAL A 64 -1.09 17.13 11.88
C VAL A 64 -1.28 18.33 10.97
N ALA A 65 -0.28 19.20 10.91
CA ALA A 65 -0.17 20.30 9.96
C ALA A 65 0.77 19.89 8.83
N LYS A 66 0.29 19.97 7.60
CA LYS A 66 1.12 19.90 6.39
C LYS A 66 1.44 21.31 5.94
N LEU A 67 2.72 21.61 5.80
CA LEU A 67 3.18 22.95 5.45
C LEU A 67 3.57 23.03 3.98
N GLY A 68 3.31 24.20 3.38
CA GLY A 68 3.77 24.58 2.04
C GLY A 68 4.37 25.97 2.11
N THR A 69 5.57 26.13 1.55
CA THR A 69 6.33 27.40 1.57
C THR A 69 6.60 27.95 0.18
N SER A 70 6.24 27.21 -0.86
CA SER A 70 6.37 27.61 -2.27
C SER A 70 4.99 27.60 -2.93
N THR A 71 4.82 28.38 -4.00
CA THR A 71 3.58 28.43 -4.77
C THR A 71 3.09 27.03 -5.15
N ASN A 72 3.98 26.18 -5.68
CA ASN A 72 3.63 24.80 -6.06
C ASN A 72 3.15 23.94 -4.89
N THR A 73 3.78 24.06 -3.70
CA THR A 73 3.36 23.28 -2.52
C THR A 73 2.08 23.81 -1.90
N ILE A 74 1.87 25.13 -1.95
CA ILE A 74 0.62 25.78 -1.54
C ILE A 74 -0.54 25.37 -2.44
N ASP A 75 -0.35 25.37 -3.76
CA ASP A 75 -1.38 24.95 -4.70
C ASP A 75 -1.70 23.46 -4.58
N ALA A 76 -0.69 22.62 -4.34
CA ALA A 76 -0.90 21.21 -4.02
C ALA A 76 -1.71 21.01 -2.73
N LEU A 77 -1.49 21.82 -1.68
CA LEU A 77 -2.28 21.78 -0.44
C LEU A 77 -3.73 22.23 -0.65
N LYS A 78 -3.95 23.28 -1.46
CA LYS A 78 -5.30 23.75 -1.82
C LYS A 78 -6.05 22.70 -2.64
N LYS A 79 -5.37 22.04 -3.58
CA LYS A 79 -5.92 20.90 -4.33
C LYS A 79 -6.25 19.73 -3.39
N GLU A 80 -5.34 19.36 -2.49
CA GLU A 80 -5.62 18.30 -1.50
C GLU A 80 -6.82 18.66 -0.60
N LEU A 81 -6.95 19.92 -0.17
CA LEU A 81 -8.08 20.41 0.62
C LEU A 81 -9.43 20.21 -0.09
N SER A 82 -9.53 20.47 -1.39
CA SER A 82 -10.80 20.34 -2.11
C SER A 82 -11.32 18.90 -2.10
N PHE A 83 -10.43 17.90 -2.14
CA PHE A 83 -10.82 16.50 -1.99
C PHE A 83 -11.29 16.15 -0.58
N TYR A 84 -10.66 16.69 0.47
CA TYR A 84 -11.19 16.54 1.84
C TYR A 84 -12.59 17.15 1.97
N GLN A 85 -12.85 18.29 1.33
CA GLN A 85 -14.16 18.94 1.32
C GLN A 85 -15.21 18.08 0.58
N LYS A 86 -14.87 17.55 -0.60
CA LYS A 86 -15.75 16.65 -1.36
C LYS A 86 -16.06 15.36 -0.59
N LEU A 87 -15.06 14.81 0.09
CA LEU A 87 -15.15 13.57 0.88
C LEU A 87 -15.54 13.83 2.35
N ARG A 88 -16.23 14.95 2.65
CA ARG A 88 -16.61 15.33 4.02
C ARG A 88 -17.35 14.22 4.78
N HIS A 89 -18.19 13.46 4.07
CA HIS A 89 -18.97 12.36 4.65
C HIS A 89 -18.11 11.13 5.02
N LEU A 90 -16.86 11.05 4.58
CA LEU A 90 -15.91 9.98 4.94
C LEU A 90 -14.92 10.40 6.05
N GLN A 91 -14.92 11.67 6.44
CA GLN A 91 -13.98 12.20 7.43
C GLN A 91 -14.22 11.64 8.83
N GLY A 92 -13.16 11.10 9.44
CA GLY A 92 -13.21 10.37 10.71
C GLY A 92 -13.63 8.90 10.54
N GLU A 93 -14.01 8.48 9.33
CA GLU A 93 -14.36 7.09 9.03
C GLU A 93 -13.25 6.36 8.30
N CYS A 94 -12.83 6.83 7.14
CA CYS A 94 -11.73 6.21 6.40
C CYS A 94 -10.72 7.23 5.84
N ILE A 95 -10.93 8.52 6.12
CA ILE A 95 -9.97 9.60 5.88
C ILE A 95 -9.90 10.49 7.12
N PRO A 96 -8.80 11.20 7.39
CA PRO A 96 -8.70 12.10 8.54
C PRO A 96 -9.77 13.20 8.52
N LYS A 97 -10.15 13.68 9.71
CA LYS A 97 -10.89 14.94 9.83
C LYS A 97 -10.03 16.09 9.34
N CYS A 98 -10.54 16.92 8.44
CA CYS A 98 -9.89 18.11 7.94
C CYS A 98 -10.42 19.33 8.70
N PHE A 99 -9.55 19.99 9.45
CA PHE A 99 -9.89 21.20 10.22
C PHE A 99 -9.81 22.46 9.36
N GLY A 100 -9.15 22.39 8.22
CA GLY A 100 -9.13 23.44 7.21
C GLY A 100 -7.72 23.82 6.77
N TYR A 101 -7.69 24.88 5.98
CA TYR A 101 -6.46 25.47 5.45
C TYR A 101 -6.25 26.85 6.04
N PHE A 102 -5.00 27.12 6.42
CA PHE A 102 -4.57 28.34 7.10
C PHE A 102 -3.37 28.91 6.35
N PHE A 103 -3.29 30.23 6.27
CA PHE A 103 -2.20 30.90 5.55
C PHE A 103 -1.79 32.20 6.23
N SER A 104 -0.57 32.63 5.93
CA SER A 104 -0.07 33.95 6.34
C SER A 104 -0.52 35.00 5.32
N PRO A 105 -1.26 36.04 5.71
CA PRO A 105 -1.76 37.07 4.80
C PRO A 105 -0.70 38.09 4.34
N SER A 106 0.60 37.82 4.56
CA SER A 106 1.69 38.65 4.02
C SER A 106 1.59 38.77 2.50
N GLU A 107 1.98 39.91 1.93
CA GLU A 107 1.86 40.24 0.49
C GLU A 107 2.35 39.09 -0.43
N ASP A 108 3.37 38.36 0.00
CA ASP A 108 3.98 37.27 -0.78
C ASP A 108 3.37 35.86 -0.58
N GLN A 109 2.31 35.70 0.23
CA GLN A 109 1.74 34.38 0.62
C GLN A 109 2.82 33.29 0.80
N THR A 110 3.86 33.55 1.60
CA THR A 110 5.02 32.66 1.73
C THR A 110 4.71 31.33 2.43
N PHE A 111 3.48 31.13 2.89
CA PHE A 111 3.15 30.03 3.79
C PHE A 111 1.69 29.60 3.74
N GLY A 112 1.48 28.30 3.54
CA GLY A 112 0.21 27.60 3.64
C GLY A 112 0.30 26.40 4.59
N CYS A 113 -0.80 26.09 5.27
CA CYS A 113 -0.89 25.01 6.23
C CYS A 113 -2.24 24.29 6.13
N LEU A 114 -2.23 23.01 5.79
CA LEU A 114 -3.41 22.15 5.85
C LEU A 114 -3.41 21.36 7.17
N VAL A 115 -4.45 21.54 7.98
CA VAL A 115 -4.56 20.89 9.29
C VAL A 115 -5.55 19.74 9.25
N LEU A 116 -5.06 18.55 9.61
CA LEU A 116 -5.79 17.29 9.64
C LEU A 116 -5.76 16.68 11.04
N GLY A 117 -6.72 15.83 11.38
CA GLY A 117 -6.68 15.03 12.60
C GLY A 117 -5.57 13.98 12.54
N TYR A 118 -4.82 13.82 13.63
CA TYR A 118 -3.84 12.75 13.72
C TYR A 118 -4.55 11.39 13.66
N SER A 119 -4.16 10.57 12.69
CA SER A 119 -4.87 9.33 12.35
C SER A 119 -3.99 8.08 12.44
N GLY A 120 -2.94 8.15 13.27
CA GLY A 120 -2.13 7.00 13.65
C GLY A 120 -0.78 6.91 12.96
N LYS A 121 -0.28 5.68 12.84
CA LYS A 121 1.06 5.39 12.32
C LYS A 121 0.98 4.83 10.89
N PRO A 122 1.95 5.14 10.01
CA PRO A 122 2.02 4.54 8.69
C PRO A 122 2.15 3.02 8.77
N VAL A 123 1.53 2.30 7.82
CA VAL A 123 1.82 0.88 7.62
C VAL A 123 3.24 0.77 7.08
N ARG A 124 4.14 0.12 7.85
CA ARG A 124 5.58 0.10 7.56
C ARG A 124 5.92 -0.72 6.33
N SER A 125 5.27 -1.86 6.16
CA SER A 125 5.47 -2.75 5.02
C SER A 125 4.29 -3.71 4.88
N ILE A 126 3.84 -3.92 3.64
CA ILE A 126 3.00 -5.06 3.22
C ILE A 126 3.88 -6.15 2.59
N TYR A 127 5.13 -5.80 2.32
CA TYR A 127 6.12 -6.66 1.67
C TYR A 127 7.04 -7.34 2.68
N ASP A 128 6.86 -7.09 3.98
CA ASP A 128 7.55 -7.89 4.98
C ASP A 128 6.97 -9.29 4.90
N THR A 129 7.84 -10.22 4.53
CA THR A 129 7.52 -11.57 4.06
C THR A 129 6.82 -12.44 5.10
N GLN A 130 6.55 -11.90 6.30
CA GLN A 130 5.86 -12.58 7.39
C GLN A 130 4.35 -12.34 7.46
N GLY A 131 3.78 -11.52 6.56
CA GLY A 131 2.33 -11.34 6.51
C GLY A 131 1.77 -10.49 7.65
N ASP A 132 2.57 -9.56 8.19
CA ASP A 132 2.29 -8.77 9.40
C ASP A 132 1.06 -7.85 9.32
N VAL A 133 0.51 -7.61 8.12
CA VAL A 133 -0.78 -6.92 8.01
C VAL A 133 -1.88 -7.97 8.12
N PRO A 134 -2.69 -7.97 9.20
CA PRO A 134 -3.77 -8.94 9.36
C PRO A 134 -4.75 -8.85 8.19
N LEU A 135 -5.33 -9.98 7.79
CA LEU A 135 -6.27 -10.07 6.67
C LEU A 135 -7.41 -9.04 6.78
N ALA A 136 -7.98 -8.92 7.98
CA ALA A 136 -9.03 -7.95 8.29
C ALA A 136 -8.58 -6.50 8.05
N LEU A 137 -7.32 -6.16 8.32
CA LEU A 137 -6.80 -4.80 8.07
C LEU A 137 -6.65 -4.55 6.56
N ARG A 138 -6.23 -5.55 5.77
CA ARG A 138 -6.13 -5.46 4.31
C ARG A 138 -7.51 -5.18 3.69
N GLU A 139 -8.52 -5.95 4.12
CA GLU A 139 -9.90 -5.76 3.70
C GLU A 139 -10.43 -4.37 4.09
N ASN A 140 -10.13 -3.91 5.31
CA ASN A 140 -10.51 -2.57 5.75
C ASN A 140 -9.86 -1.47 4.90
N ILE A 141 -8.59 -1.64 4.48
CA ILE A 141 -7.90 -0.68 3.59
C ILE A 141 -8.57 -0.67 2.22
N ILE A 142 -8.86 -1.83 1.64
CA ILE A 142 -9.59 -1.93 0.38
C ILE A 142 -10.95 -1.25 0.48
N ASN A 143 -11.72 -1.54 1.54
CA ASN A 143 -13.03 -0.95 1.75
C ASN A 143 -12.95 0.58 1.92
N ALA A 144 -11.94 1.10 2.62
CA ALA A 144 -11.69 2.53 2.71
C ALA A 144 -11.50 3.19 1.34
N VAL A 145 -10.68 2.58 0.47
CA VAL A 145 -10.43 3.11 -0.89
C VAL A 145 -11.63 2.91 -1.81
N LYS A 146 -12.37 1.79 -1.72
CA LYS A 146 -13.64 1.58 -2.43
C LYS A 146 -14.62 2.71 -2.12
N ARG A 147 -14.80 3.08 -0.84
CA ARG A 147 -15.69 4.18 -0.43
C ARG A 147 -15.29 5.53 -1.02
N ILE A 148 -13.99 5.81 -1.13
CA ILE A 148 -13.49 7.03 -1.79
C ILE A 148 -13.82 7.01 -3.29
N HIS A 149 -13.61 5.87 -3.93
CA HIS A 149 -13.95 5.66 -5.34
C HIS A 149 -15.45 5.77 -5.62
N ASP A 150 -16.28 5.25 -4.72
CA ASP A 150 -17.75 5.32 -4.79
C ASP A 150 -18.26 6.76 -4.63
N ALA A 151 -17.49 7.62 -3.95
CA ALA A 151 -17.72 9.06 -3.88
C ALA A 151 -17.20 9.84 -5.12
N GLY A 152 -16.78 9.14 -6.18
CA GLY A 152 -16.32 9.74 -7.44
C GLY A 152 -14.92 10.33 -7.38
N VAL A 153 -14.07 9.84 -6.47
CA VAL A 153 -12.67 10.27 -6.33
C VAL A 153 -11.73 9.09 -6.54
N VAL A 154 -10.77 9.25 -7.44
CA VAL A 154 -9.63 8.34 -7.60
C VAL A 154 -8.44 9.02 -6.93
N HIS A 155 -7.79 8.35 -5.98
CA HIS A 155 -6.74 8.95 -5.15
C HIS A 155 -5.47 9.27 -5.95
N GLY A 156 -5.23 8.55 -7.05
CA GLY A 156 -4.07 8.75 -7.92
C GLY A 156 -2.91 7.84 -7.56
N GLY A 157 -3.23 6.65 -7.03
CA GLY A 157 -2.27 5.61 -6.68
C GLY A 157 -1.77 5.70 -5.24
N PRO A 158 -2.64 5.42 -4.23
CA PRO A 158 -2.22 5.36 -2.84
C PRO A 158 -1.16 4.27 -2.74
N GLY A 159 0.06 4.67 -2.36
CA GLY A 159 1.02 3.69 -1.88
C GLY A 159 0.60 3.25 -0.48
N ILE A 160 1.12 2.13 -0.02
CA ILE A 160 0.96 1.70 1.38
C ILE A 160 1.28 2.81 2.40
N PHE A 161 2.26 3.65 2.08
CA PHE A 161 2.68 4.76 2.93
C PHE A 161 1.65 5.90 3.05
N ASP A 162 0.62 5.90 2.20
CA ASP A 162 -0.51 6.82 2.26
C ASP A 162 -1.67 6.26 3.09
N VAL A 163 -1.42 5.18 3.84
CA VAL A 163 -2.34 4.57 4.80
C VAL A 163 -1.78 4.73 6.22
N LEU A 164 -2.55 5.38 7.09
CA LEU A 164 -2.31 5.40 8.53
C LEU A 164 -3.26 4.42 9.22
N VAL A 165 -2.82 3.83 10.33
CA VAL A 165 -3.65 2.90 11.12
C VAL A 165 -3.71 3.37 12.58
N THR A 166 -4.92 3.43 13.12
CA THR A 166 -5.22 3.67 14.53
C THR A 166 -6.24 2.63 15.00
N ASN A 167 -5.93 1.84 16.04
CA ASN A 167 -6.85 0.83 16.58
C ASN A 167 -7.47 -0.04 15.46
N THR A 168 -6.62 -0.64 14.61
CA THR A 168 -6.99 -1.45 13.43
C THR A 168 -7.83 -0.76 12.35
N LYS A 169 -8.11 0.54 12.49
CA LYS A 169 -8.88 1.33 11.53
C LYS A 169 -7.94 2.08 10.58
N PRO A 170 -8.04 1.86 9.27
CA PRO A 170 -7.21 2.54 8.30
C PRO A 170 -7.77 3.93 7.95
N PHE A 171 -6.85 4.85 7.69
CA PHE A 171 -7.13 6.20 7.22
C PHE A 171 -6.27 6.50 6.00
N ILE A 172 -6.93 6.79 4.88
CA ILE A 172 -6.27 7.17 3.62
C ILE A 172 -5.95 8.67 3.66
N ILE A 173 -4.70 9.01 3.38
CA ILE A 173 -4.18 10.39 3.43
C ILE A 173 -3.58 10.81 2.09
N ASN A 174 -3.16 12.07 1.98
CA ASN A 174 -2.32 12.56 0.87
C ASN A 174 -3.03 12.58 -0.51
N PHE A 175 -4.10 13.38 -0.63
CA PHE A 175 -4.89 13.52 -1.87
C PHE A 175 -4.30 14.49 -2.91
N LYS A 176 -2.99 14.80 -2.85
CA LYS A 176 -2.35 15.73 -3.81
C LYS A 176 -2.46 15.28 -5.28
N ASN A 177 -2.46 13.96 -5.50
CA ASN A 177 -2.57 13.34 -6.82
C ASN A 177 -4.00 12.94 -7.18
N ALA A 178 -4.97 13.21 -6.30
CA ALA A 178 -6.34 12.79 -6.53
C ALA A 178 -6.96 13.53 -7.71
N SER A 179 -7.96 12.88 -8.27
CA SER A 179 -8.75 13.35 -9.41
C SER A 179 -10.20 12.95 -9.23
N GLU A 180 -11.10 13.75 -9.77
CA GLU A 180 -12.51 13.40 -9.84
C GLU A 180 -12.73 12.49 -11.05
N LYS A 181 -13.13 11.25 -10.78
CA LYS A 181 -13.37 10.24 -11.81
C LYS A 181 -14.31 9.17 -11.26
N VAL A 182 -15.24 8.71 -12.09
CA VAL A 182 -16.05 7.53 -11.78
C VAL A 182 -15.16 6.28 -11.82
N CYS A 183 -15.23 5.46 -10.78
CA CYS A 183 -14.49 4.21 -10.73
C CYS A 183 -14.98 3.26 -11.84
N GLU A 184 -14.07 2.79 -12.69
CA GLU A 184 -14.37 1.89 -13.81
C GLU A 184 -14.29 0.40 -13.41
N ARG A 185 -14.37 0.09 -12.11
CA ARG A 185 -14.30 -1.31 -11.65
C ARG A 185 -15.51 -2.10 -12.14
N ARG A 186 -15.28 -3.33 -12.61
CA ARG A 186 -16.31 -4.22 -13.18
C ARG A 186 -16.57 -5.47 -12.35
N LEU A 187 -15.65 -5.79 -11.44
CA LEU A 187 -15.71 -6.97 -10.58
C LEU A 187 -15.59 -6.53 -9.13
N ASP A 188 -16.19 -7.32 -8.24
CA ASP A 188 -15.96 -7.18 -6.81
C ASP A 188 -14.59 -7.72 -6.40
N ILE A 189 -14.05 -7.13 -5.34
CA ILE A 189 -12.81 -7.59 -4.72
C ILE A 189 -13.20 -8.66 -3.68
N VAL A 190 -13.10 -9.93 -4.08
CA VAL A 190 -13.35 -11.08 -3.21
C VAL A 190 -12.01 -11.61 -2.69
N ASN A 191 -11.86 -11.66 -1.38
CA ASN A 191 -10.67 -12.18 -0.74
C ASN A 191 -10.45 -13.66 -1.07
N GLY A 192 -9.21 -14.04 -1.38
CA GLY A 192 -8.83 -15.41 -1.75
C GLY A 192 -9.22 -15.83 -3.17
N ALA A 193 -9.92 -14.98 -3.95
CA ALA A 193 -10.21 -15.25 -5.36
C ALA A 193 -8.93 -15.13 -6.21
N ILE A 194 -8.90 -15.80 -7.36
CA ILE A 194 -7.80 -15.66 -8.33
C ILE A 194 -7.80 -14.23 -8.88
N THR A 195 -6.63 -13.59 -8.89
CA THR A 195 -6.45 -12.23 -9.42
C THR A 195 -7.02 -12.12 -10.84
N PRO A 196 -8.00 -11.22 -11.11
CA PRO A 196 -8.47 -10.98 -12.48
C PRO A 196 -7.35 -10.37 -13.33
N THR A 197 -7.52 -10.26 -14.65
CA THR A 197 -6.64 -9.36 -15.41
C THR A 197 -7.01 -7.90 -15.12
N ARG A 198 -6.10 -6.98 -15.41
CA ARG A 198 -6.36 -5.55 -15.23
C ARG A 198 -7.53 -5.07 -16.10
N GLU A 199 -7.67 -5.63 -17.30
CA GLU A 199 -8.72 -5.32 -18.27
C GLU A 199 -10.07 -5.86 -17.83
N GLN A 200 -10.08 -7.06 -17.23
CA GLN A 200 -11.27 -7.64 -16.61
C GLN A 200 -11.74 -6.79 -15.43
N PHE A 201 -10.82 -6.35 -14.58
CA PHE A 201 -11.16 -5.59 -13.38
C PHE A 201 -11.54 -4.13 -13.65
N GLY A 202 -10.87 -3.45 -14.59
CA GLY A 202 -11.19 -2.10 -15.05
C GLY A 202 -10.59 -0.94 -14.25
N CYS A 203 -10.50 -1.04 -12.92
CA CYS A 203 -9.92 0.03 -12.08
C CYS A 203 -8.44 -0.22 -11.74
N ALA A 204 -7.52 0.52 -12.37
CA ALA A 204 -6.08 0.35 -12.19
C ALA A 204 -5.59 0.52 -10.73
N GLU A 205 -6.15 1.50 -10.01
CA GLU A 205 -5.73 1.81 -8.64
C GLU A 205 -6.13 0.71 -7.65
N LEU A 206 -7.41 0.34 -7.64
CA LEU A 206 -7.93 -0.74 -6.79
C LEU A 206 -7.34 -2.09 -7.18
N TYR A 207 -7.07 -2.32 -8.47
CA TYR A 207 -6.37 -3.52 -8.94
C TYR A 207 -4.99 -3.64 -8.30
N ARG A 208 -4.16 -2.60 -8.46
CA ARG A 208 -2.80 -2.58 -7.92
C ARG A 208 -2.82 -2.72 -6.40
N LEU A 209 -3.69 -1.97 -5.73
CA LEU A 209 -3.82 -2.05 -4.27
C LEU A 209 -4.22 -3.46 -3.79
N SER A 210 -5.12 -4.14 -4.49
CA SER A 210 -5.56 -5.50 -4.13
C SER A 210 -4.45 -6.55 -4.33
N VAL A 211 -3.64 -6.38 -5.38
CA VAL A 211 -2.44 -7.19 -5.62
C VAL A 211 -1.38 -6.94 -4.55
N ASP A 212 -1.08 -5.67 -4.28
CA ASP A 212 -0.08 -5.24 -3.29
C ASP A 212 -0.45 -5.75 -1.88
N LEU A 213 -1.74 -5.69 -1.53
CA LEU A 213 -2.26 -6.20 -0.26
C LEU A 213 -2.45 -7.73 -0.25
N ARG A 214 -2.18 -8.43 -1.36
CA ARG A 214 -2.38 -9.90 -1.49
C ARG A 214 -3.79 -10.33 -1.07
N VAL A 215 -4.80 -9.56 -1.46
CA VAL A 215 -6.21 -9.92 -1.22
C VAL A 215 -6.66 -10.99 -2.20
N TRP A 216 -6.06 -11.02 -3.38
CA TRP A 216 -6.26 -12.07 -4.36
C TRP A 216 -5.13 -13.08 -4.34
N LYS A 217 -5.46 -14.33 -4.69
CA LYS A 217 -4.46 -15.34 -5.02
C LYS A 217 -3.84 -15.00 -6.38
N PRO A 218 -2.51 -14.99 -6.50
CA PRO A 218 -1.84 -14.70 -7.76
C PRO A 218 -2.31 -15.65 -8.88
N ARG A 219 -2.57 -15.07 -10.06
CA ARG A 219 -2.89 -15.82 -11.29
C ARG A 219 -1.65 -16.45 -11.92
N THR A 220 -0.46 -15.96 -11.59
CA THR A 220 0.79 -16.44 -12.16
C THR A 220 1.83 -16.63 -11.07
N PHE A 221 2.74 -17.57 -11.28
CA PHE A 221 3.93 -17.77 -10.45
C PHE A 221 5.19 -17.70 -11.31
N ILE A 222 6.35 -17.56 -10.65
CA ILE A 222 7.64 -17.37 -11.33
C ILE A 222 8.49 -18.61 -11.13
N VAL A 223 9.03 -19.16 -12.24
CA VAL A 223 10.07 -20.19 -12.26
C VAL A 223 11.17 -19.72 -13.21
N ASP A 224 12.42 -19.68 -12.77
CA ASP A 224 13.58 -19.24 -13.58
C ASP A 224 13.35 -17.93 -14.36
N ASN A 225 12.81 -16.91 -13.67
CA ASN A 225 12.41 -15.61 -14.23
C ASN A 225 11.30 -15.63 -15.30
N GLN A 226 10.73 -16.80 -15.59
CA GLN A 226 9.57 -16.95 -16.47
C GLN A 226 8.28 -16.98 -15.66
N ARG A 227 7.21 -16.40 -16.20
CA ARG A 227 5.89 -16.36 -15.55
C ARG A 227 4.99 -17.43 -16.12
N PHE A 228 4.41 -18.25 -15.26
CA PHE A 228 3.50 -19.32 -15.64
C PHE A 228 2.11 -19.07 -15.05
N PRO A 229 1.03 -19.35 -15.82
CA PRO A 229 -0.33 -19.31 -15.31
C PRO A 229 -0.53 -20.37 -14.21
N VAL A 230 -1.32 -20.05 -13.19
CA VAL A 230 -1.61 -20.98 -12.09
C VAL A 230 -2.33 -22.24 -12.57
N GLU A 231 -3.01 -22.16 -13.71
CA GLU A 231 -3.62 -23.29 -14.38
C GLU A 231 -2.59 -24.36 -14.81
N ASP A 232 -1.32 -24.00 -15.01
CA ASP A 232 -0.24 -24.95 -15.33
C ASP A 232 0.23 -25.75 -14.08
N VAL A 233 -0.13 -25.32 -12.86
CA VAL A 233 0.27 -25.98 -11.60
C VAL A 233 -0.24 -27.42 -11.50
N SER A 234 -1.36 -27.73 -12.16
CA SER A 234 -1.92 -29.09 -12.16
C SER A 234 -1.05 -30.11 -12.88
N ASN A 235 -0.10 -29.64 -13.72
CA ASN A 235 0.75 -30.51 -14.52
C ASN A 235 2.23 -30.07 -14.45
N PRO A 236 2.92 -30.38 -13.35
CA PRO A 236 4.34 -30.04 -13.16
C PRO A 236 5.25 -30.58 -14.26
N ALA A 237 4.90 -31.71 -14.87
CA ALA A 237 5.67 -32.30 -15.98
C ALA A 237 5.59 -31.42 -17.24
N ALA A 238 4.39 -31.01 -17.66
CA ALA A 238 4.22 -30.11 -18.80
C ALA A 238 4.82 -28.72 -18.53
N LEU A 239 4.77 -28.25 -17.27
CA LEU A 239 5.45 -27.03 -16.86
C LEU A 239 6.98 -27.16 -17.03
N ALA A 240 7.56 -28.27 -16.60
CA ALA A 240 8.99 -28.49 -16.71
C ALA A 240 9.46 -28.56 -18.17
N GLU A 241 8.67 -29.19 -19.05
CA GLU A 241 8.94 -29.18 -20.50
C GLU A 241 8.96 -27.76 -21.08
N LYS A 242 8.08 -26.86 -20.63
CA LYS A 242 8.07 -25.45 -21.06
C LYS A 242 9.31 -24.68 -20.60
N ILE A 243 9.89 -25.04 -19.46
CA ILE A 243 11.06 -24.36 -18.88
C ILE A 243 12.35 -24.78 -19.58
N SER A 244 12.44 -26.02 -20.08
CA SER A 244 13.66 -26.64 -20.64
C SER A 244 14.17 -26.07 -21.98
N ASN A 245 13.84 -24.83 -22.34
CA ASN A 245 14.36 -24.21 -23.57
C ASN A 245 15.85 -23.81 -23.44
N ASP A 246 16.70 -24.69 -24.00
CA ASP A 246 17.94 -24.45 -24.74
C ASP A 246 19.30 -24.24 -24.04
N SER A 247 19.46 -24.40 -22.72
CA SER A 247 20.84 -24.40 -22.15
C SER A 247 21.08 -25.07 -20.80
N GLU A 248 20.04 -25.49 -20.07
CA GLU A 248 20.21 -26.15 -18.77
C GLU A 248 19.90 -27.66 -18.83
N PRO A 249 20.52 -28.48 -17.94
CA PRO A 249 20.18 -29.89 -17.83
C PRO A 249 18.70 -30.05 -17.46
N ALA A 250 17.96 -30.88 -18.20
CA ALA A 250 16.54 -31.10 -18.02
C ALA A 250 16.15 -31.40 -16.56
N ASP A 251 16.98 -32.14 -15.81
CA ASP A 251 16.71 -32.53 -14.43
C ASP A 251 16.73 -31.35 -13.44
N LYS A 252 17.59 -30.36 -13.68
CA LYS A 252 17.66 -29.16 -12.83
C LYS A 252 16.44 -28.28 -13.04
N SER A 253 16.11 -27.96 -14.30
CA SER A 253 14.91 -27.17 -14.65
C SER A 253 13.63 -27.82 -14.13
N ARG A 254 13.52 -29.15 -14.18
CA ARG A 254 12.38 -29.87 -13.62
C ARG A 254 12.29 -29.76 -12.10
N THR A 255 13.41 -29.92 -11.39
CA THR A 255 13.45 -29.81 -9.93
C THR A 255 13.06 -28.40 -9.49
N ASP A 256 13.58 -27.37 -10.16
CA ASP A 256 13.25 -25.98 -9.90
C ASP A 256 11.76 -25.66 -10.19
N ALA A 257 11.20 -26.22 -11.27
CA ALA A 257 9.77 -26.15 -11.58
C ALA A 257 8.90 -26.74 -10.49
N VAL A 258 9.22 -27.94 -10.01
CA VAL A 258 8.48 -28.61 -8.93
C VAL A 258 8.58 -27.81 -7.64
N HIS A 259 9.77 -27.37 -7.25
CA HIS A 259 9.96 -26.56 -6.05
C HIS A 259 9.21 -25.22 -6.10
N ALA A 260 9.26 -24.52 -7.23
CA ALA A 260 8.54 -23.27 -7.39
C ALA A 260 7.01 -23.47 -7.37
N THR A 261 6.53 -24.57 -7.97
CA THR A 261 5.12 -24.96 -7.96
C THR A 261 4.64 -25.27 -6.54
N VAL A 262 5.34 -26.16 -5.82
CA VAL A 262 5.03 -26.53 -4.44
C VAL A 262 5.07 -25.30 -3.53
N ARG A 263 6.08 -24.44 -3.69
CA ARG A 263 6.18 -23.17 -2.93
C ARG A 263 4.96 -22.29 -3.15
N HIS A 264 4.57 -22.10 -4.41
CA HIS A 264 3.40 -21.29 -4.76
C HIS A 264 2.10 -21.85 -4.16
N LEU A 265 1.92 -23.17 -4.25
CA LEU A 265 0.77 -23.86 -3.69
C LEU A 265 0.71 -23.72 -2.17
N LEU A 266 1.82 -23.94 -1.47
CA LEU A 266 1.87 -23.83 -0.01
C LEU A 266 1.71 -22.39 0.51
N GLU A 267 2.09 -21.39 -0.30
CA GLU A 267 1.94 -19.97 0.05
C GLU A 267 0.51 -19.47 -0.16
N PHE A 268 -0.12 -19.79 -1.30
CA PHE A 268 -1.39 -19.17 -1.70
C PHE A 268 -2.60 -20.12 -1.73
N TYR A 269 -2.37 -21.43 -1.79
CA TYR A 269 -3.40 -22.45 -1.98
C TYR A 269 -3.33 -23.55 -0.91
N ARG A 270 -2.70 -23.27 0.23
CA ARG A 270 -2.46 -24.26 1.30
C ARG A 270 -3.71 -25.04 1.70
N GLU A 271 -4.82 -24.33 1.87
CA GLU A 271 -6.11 -24.91 2.27
C GLU A 271 -6.67 -25.89 1.23
N GLU A 272 -6.29 -25.75 -0.05
CA GLU A 272 -6.70 -26.62 -1.14
C GLU A 272 -5.80 -27.86 -1.26
N PHE A 273 -4.58 -27.81 -0.70
CA PHE A 273 -3.58 -28.87 -0.78
C PHE A 273 -2.99 -29.26 0.58
N PRO A 274 -3.82 -29.67 1.56
CA PRO A 274 -3.36 -29.99 2.91
C PRO A 274 -2.38 -31.18 2.93
N SER A 275 -2.42 -32.08 1.94
CA SER A 275 -1.51 -33.21 1.84
C SER A 275 -0.06 -32.84 1.53
N LEU A 276 0.19 -31.63 1.00
CA LEU A 276 1.54 -31.13 0.77
C LEU A 276 2.18 -30.61 2.07
N GLU A 277 1.37 -30.33 3.09
CA GLU A 277 1.82 -29.84 4.38
C GLU A 277 2.46 -31.00 5.17
N GLY A 278 3.77 -30.91 5.43
CA GLY A 278 4.57 -31.95 6.09
C GLY A 278 5.41 -32.83 5.16
N GLN A 279 5.14 -32.84 3.86
CA GLN A 279 6.01 -33.47 2.85
C GLN A 279 7.22 -32.60 2.49
N TYR A 280 7.09 -31.28 2.70
CA TYR A 280 8.15 -30.31 2.42
C TYR A 280 8.46 -29.50 3.67
N PRO A 281 9.75 -29.30 4.01
CA PRO A 281 10.13 -28.49 5.17
C PRO A 281 9.67 -27.04 4.97
N PRO A 282 9.32 -26.31 6.06
CA PRO A 282 8.98 -24.90 5.99
C PRO A 282 10.14 -24.13 5.36
N PHE A 283 9.87 -23.42 4.26
CA PHE A 283 10.91 -22.71 3.51
C PHE A 283 11.49 -21.54 4.33
N CYS A 284 12.82 -21.51 4.45
CA CYS A 284 13.54 -20.41 5.09
C CYS A 284 13.49 -19.14 4.21
N SER A 285 13.02 -18.02 4.76
CA SER A 285 12.65 -16.80 4.03
C SER A 285 13.81 -16.01 3.41
N ASP A 286 15.06 -16.31 3.74
CA ASP A 286 16.20 -15.39 3.49
C ASP A 286 16.56 -15.15 2.01
N ARG A 287 16.09 -15.98 1.08
CA ARG A 287 16.32 -15.77 -0.38
C ARG A 287 15.25 -14.93 -1.09
N HIS A 288 14.18 -14.53 -0.39
CA HIS A 288 12.98 -13.90 -0.99
C HIS A 288 13.16 -12.45 -1.48
N GLN A 289 14.12 -11.68 -0.98
CA GLN A 289 14.21 -10.25 -1.30
C GLN A 289 14.71 -9.96 -2.72
N ARG A 290 15.38 -10.90 -3.39
CA ARG A 290 16.04 -10.63 -4.69
C ARG A 290 15.14 -10.71 -5.91
N TRP A 291 13.96 -11.34 -5.83
CA TRP A 291 13.24 -11.79 -7.03
C TRP A 291 11.93 -11.03 -7.31
N LEU A 292 11.33 -10.36 -6.34
CA LEU A 292 10.04 -9.65 -6.53
C LEU A 292 10.18 -8.19 -7.01
N VAL A 293 11.39 -7.60 -7.04
CA VAL A 293 11.60 -6.16 -7.32
C VAL A 293 12.54 -5.87 -8.52
N ALA A 294 13.13 -6.86 -9.20
CA ALA A 294 14.19 -6.56 -10.18
C ALA A 294 13.68 -6.04 -11.55
N GLY A 295 13.69 -4.72 -11.71
CA GLY A 295 13.68 -3.98 -12.98
C GLY A 295 14.99 -3.20 -13.24
N SER A 296 16.13 -3.66 -12.74
CA SER A 296 17.47 -3.08 -13.06
C SER A 296 18.59 -4.12 -12.87
N PRO A 297 19.66 -4.08 -13.68
CA PRO A 297 20.69 -5.13 -13.72
C PRO A 297 21.67 -5.04 -12.54
N LEU A 298 22.07 -6.21 -12.02
CA LEU A 298 23.13 -6.34 -11.01
C LEU A 298 24.43 -6.93 -11.60
N PRO A 299 25.60 -6.63 -11.01
CA PRO A 299 26.90 -7.01 -11.54
C PRO A 299 27.26 -8.47 -11.19
N ALA A 300 28.08 -9.06 -12.06
CA ALA A 300 28.52 -10.45 -11.99
C ALA A 300 29.36 -10.74 -10.74
N GLN A 301 29.05 -11.82 -10.02
CA GLN A 301 30.02 -12.49 -9.15
C GLN A 301 29.89 -14.01 -9.14
N LYS A 302 31.05 -14.60 -8.82
CA LYS A 302 31.58 -15.94 -9.11
C LYS A 302 31.03 -17.08 -8.25
N ASN A 303 31.13 -18.26 -8.86
CA ASN A 303 30.87 -19.63 -8.42
C ASN A 303 31.21 -19.98 -6.97
N ALA A 304 30.33 -20.79 -6.36
CA ALA A 304 30.64 -21.70 -5.26
C ALA A 304 29.85 -23.01 -5.45
N SER A 305 30.45 -24.08 -4.95
CA SER A 305 30.36 -25.51 -5.31
C SER A 305 29.11 -26.29 -4.87
N GLU A 306 28.93 -27.42 -5.56
CA GLU A 306 27.92 -28.48 -5.48
C GLU A 306 27.68 -29.08 -4.07
N SER A 307 26.41 -29.34 -3.75
CA SER A 307 25.98 -30.33 -2.75
C SER A 307 25.21 -31.47 -3.44
N LYS A 308 25.47 -32.70 -3.01
CA LYS A 308 24.80 -33.91 -3.48
C LYS A 308 23.46 -34.09 -2.77
N ASP A 309 22.37 -33.81 -3.46
CA ASP A 309 21.03 -34.32 -3.11
C ASP A 309 20.57 -35.23 -4.24
N GLY A 310 20.75 -36.54 -4.03
CA GLY A 310 20.20 -37.60 -4.88
C GLY A 310 18.98 -38.23 -4.21
N ASP A 311 18.04 -38.66 -5.05
CA ASP A 311 16.89 -39.55 -4.76
C ASP A 311 15.55 -38.98 -4.30
N VAL A 312 15.35 -37.67 -4.11
CA VAL A 312 13.98 -37.13 -3.89
C VAL A 312 13.22 -36.89 -5.22
N ALA A 313 13.94 -36.69 -6.33
CA ALA A 313 13.33 -36.32 -7.61
C ALA A 313 12.47 -37.44 -8.25
N ASN A 314 12.79 -38.73 -8.00
CA ASN A 314 12.12 -39.84 -8.69
C ASN A 314 10.72 -40.19 -8.18
N ASP A 315 10.42 -39.91 -6.90
CA ASP A 315 9.08 -40.14 -6.34
C ASP A 315 8.08 -39.03 -6.70
N LEU A 316 8.58 -37.88 -7.16
CA LEU A 316 7.78 -36.70 -7.50
C LEU A 316 7.11 -36.79 -8.89
N TRP A 317 7.59 -37.70 -9.76
CA TRP A 317 7.13 -37.79 -11.15
C TRP A 317 5.72 -38.33 -11.34
N ASN A 318 5.18 -39.07 -10.37
CA ASN A 318 3.86 -39.69 -10.46
C ASN A 318 2.77 -38.95 -9.69
N LEU A 319 3.08 -37.79 -9.10
CA LEU A 319 2.11 -36.95 -8.40
C LEU A 319 1.24 -36.19 -9.40
N GLN A 320 0.13 -36.80 -9.83
CA GLN A 320 -1.02 -36.03 -10.29
C GLN A 320 -1.57 -35.27 -9.08
N ILE A 321 -1.52 -33.93 -9.14
CA ILE A 321 -2.15 -33.08 -8.13
C ILE A 321 -3.62 -32.90 -8.55
N PRO A 322 -4.59 -33.61 -7.96
CA PRO A 322 -5.99 -33.45 -8.33
C PRO A 322 -6.47 -32.06 -7.90
N ILE A 323 -6.70 -31.17 -8.87
CA ILE A 323 -7.38 -29.90 -8.60
C ILE A 323 -8.87 -30.19 -8.46
N ARG A 324 -9.46 -29.79 -7.33
CA ARG A 324 -10.92 -29.64 -7.22
C ARG A 324 -11.31 -28.51 -8.17
N SER A 325 -11.90 -28.88 -9.30
CA SER A 325 -12.45 -27.96 -10.31
C SER A 325 -13.09 -26.72 -9.66
N ALA A 326 -12.54 -25.54 -9.95
CA ALA A 326 -13.06 -24.24 -9.54
C ALA A 326 -14.38 -23.86 -10.25
N ALA A 327 -15.15 -24.84 -10.72
CA ALA A 327 -16.37 -24.64 -11.52
C ALA A 327 -17.62 -24.28 -10.71
N SER A 328 -17.52 -24.00 -9.41
CA SER A 328 -18.69 -23.63 -8.58
C SER A 328 -18.62 -22.22 -7.99
N ILE A 329 -17.96 -21.27 -8.65
CA ILE A 329 -18.10 -19.83 -8.36
C ILE A 329 -18.76 -19.16 -9.58
N ARG A 330 -20.06 -19.41 -9.73
CA ARG A 330 -20.98 -18.56 -10.51
C ARG A 330 -22.22 -18.31 -9.66
N ALA A 331 -22.22 -17.20 -8.94
CA ALA A 331 -23.36 -16.31 -8.67
C ALA A 331 -22.81 -15.09 -7.94
#